data_AF-A0A934B6A0-F1
#
_entry.id   AF-A0A934B6A0-F1
#
_cell.length_a   1.000
_cell.length_b   1.000
_cell.length_c   1.000
_cell.angle_alpha   90.00
_cell.angle_beta   90.00
_cell.angle_gamma   90.00
#
_symmetry.space_group_name_H-M   'P 1'
#
loop_
_entity.id
_entity.type
_entity.pdbx_description
1 polymer ?
#
loop_
_entity_poly.entity_id
_entity_poly.type
_entity_poly.pdbx_seq_one_letter_code
_entity_poly.pdbx_strand_id
1 'polypeptide(L)' 'KLQDSLEGTENRIAVERKRYNEAVQMLNTYIRTFLGRLFAAFAGVSNAEYYEIPEGEKEAPKVKF' A
#
# COMPACT_ATOMS: atom_id res chain seq x y z
N LYS A 1 27.20 3.19 7.45
CA LYS A 1 26.53 4.20 8.31
C LYS A 1 25.40 4.94 7.60
N LEU A 2 25.64 5.63 6.48
CA LEU A 2 24.55 6.25 5.69
C LEU A 2 23.70 5.21 4.96
N GLN A 3 24.34 4.19 4.38
CA GLN A 3 23.64 3.07 3.72
C GLN A 3 22.75 2.28 4.69
N ASP A 4 23.24 1.95 5.89
CA ASP A 4 22.44 1.26 6.93
C ASP A 4 21.19 2.06 7.35
N SER A 5 21.27 3.39 7.30
CA SER A 5 20.13 4.29 7.63
C SER A 5 19.14 4.41 6.47
N LEU A 6 19.62 4.37 5.23
CA LEU A 6 18.78 4.31 4.02
C LEU A 6 18.04 2.97 3.95
N GLU A 7 18.73 1.85 4.16
CA GLU A 7 18.14 0.51 4.19
C GLU A 7 17.08 0.40 5.30
N GLY A 8 17.33 0.98 6.47
CA GLY A 8 16.33 1.06 7.54
C GLY A 8 15.09 1.90 7.17
N THR A 9 15.27 2.96 6.39
CA THR A 9 14.17 3.82 5.93
C THR A 9 13.36 3.14 4.81
N GLU A 10 14.02 2.50 3.85
CA GLU A 10 13.38 1.73 2.78
C GLU A 10 12.58 0.54 3.32
N ASN A 11 13.13 -0.19 4.30
CA ASN A 11 12.41 -1.26 4.98
C ASN A 11 11.14 -0.76 5.66
N ARG A 12 11.19 0.42 6.31
CA ARG A 12 10.01 1.02 6.93
C ARG A 12 8.97 1.43 5.89
N ILE A 13 9.39 2.06 4.80
CA ILE A 13 8.50 2.43 3.69
C ILE A 13 7.80 1.19 3.11
N ALA A 14 8.54 0.10 2.91
CA ALA A 14 7.97 -1.15 2.41
C ALA A 14 6.91 -1.74 3.37
N VAL A 15 7.16 -1.68 4.69
CA VAL A 15 6.20 -2.15 5.71
C VAL A 15 4.96 -1.26 5.75
N GLU A 16 5.11 0.06 5.75
CA GLU A 16 3.96 0.98 5.78
C GLU A 16 3.12 0.88 4.51
N ARG A 17 3.76 0.71 3.34
CA ARG A 17 3.07 0.44 2.07
C ARG A 17 2.23 -0.83 2.14
N LYS A 18 2.79 -1.91 2.69
CA LYS A 18 2.06 -3.17 2.88
C LYS A 18 0.84 -2.96 3.78
N ARG A 19 1.01 -2.26 4.91
CA ARG A 19 -0.08 -1.96 5.85
C ARG A 19 -1.19 -1.14 5.20
N TYR A 20 -0.83 -0.13 4.41
CA TYR A 20 -1.79 0.67 3.65
C TYR A 20 -2.58 -0.21 2.67
N ASN A 21 -1.90 -1.04 1.89
CA ASN A 21 -2.55 -1.91 0.91
C ASN A 21 -3.46 -2.95 1.57
N GLU A 22 -3.08 -3.50 2.72
CA GLU A 22 -3.94 -4.39 3.51
C GLU A 22 -5.22 -3.68 3.99
N ALA A 23 -5.11 -2.43 4.47
CA ALA A 23 -6.27 -1.64 4.88
C ALA A 23 -7.20 -1.34 3.70
N VAL A 24 -6.64 -0.95 2.55
CA VAL A 24 -7.38 -0.73 1.30
C VAL A 24 -8.07 -2.02 0.84
N GLN A 25 -7.39 -3.16 0.92
CA GLN A 25 -7.97 -4.46 0.57
C GLN A 25 -9.17 -4.79 1.46
N MET A 26 -9.06 -4.59 2.78
CA MET A 26 -10.17 -4.82 3.71
C MET A 26 -11.36 -3.92 3.39
N LEU A 27 -11.12 -2.63 3.14
CA LEU A 27 -12.16 -1.67 2.77
C LEU A 27 -12.85 -2.10 1.46
N ASN A 28 -12.09 -2.36 0.41
CA ASN A 28 -12.62 -2.74 -0.90
C ASN A 28 -13.39 -4.06 -0.84
N THR A 29 -12.90 -5.02 -0.04
CA THR A 29 -13.59 -6.30 0.18
C THR A 29 -14.92 -6.07 0.90
N TYR A 30 -14.93 -5.22 1.93
CA TYR A 30 -16.14 -4.85 2.65
C TYR A 30 -17.15 -4.16 1.72
N ILE A 31 -16.71 -3.15 0.96
CA ILE A 31 -17.53 -2.42 -0.02
C ILE A 31 -18.10 -3.36 -1.08
N ARG A 32 -17.47 -4.49 -1.42
CA ARG A 32 -18.03 -5.46 -2.39
C ARG A 32 -19.18 -6.31 -1.83
N THR A 33 -19.34 -6.40 -0.51
CA THR A 33 -20.46 -7.13 0.12
C THR A 33 -21.78 -6.37 0.00
N PHE A 34 -22.92 -7.06 0.03
CA PHE A 34 -24.24 -6.41 -0.10
C PHE A 34 -24.46 -5.31 0.96
N LEU A 35 -24.18 -5.61 2.23
CA LEU A 35 -24.31 -4.64 3.32
C LEU A 35 -23.27 -3.53 3.19
N GLY A 36 -22.03 -3.88 2.87
CA GLY A 36 -20.98 -2.88 2.70
C GLY A 36 -21.23 -1.90 1.55
N ARG A 37 -21.82 -2.34 0.43
CA ARG A 37 -22.25 -1.45 -0.66
C ARG A 37 -23.27 -0.42 -0.20
N LEU A 38 -24.23 -0.83 0.63
CA LEU A 38 -25.26 0.05 1.16
C LEU A 38 -24.67 1.09 2.12
N PHE A 39 -23.82 0.66 3.04
CA PHE A 39 -23.11 1.56 3.95
C PHE A 39 -22.18 2.51 3.21
N ALA A 40 -21.44 2.02 2.21
CA ALA A 40 -20.54 2.82 1.40
C ALA A 40 -21.29 3.88 0.60
N ALA A 41 -22.43 3.53 -0.01
CA ALA A 41 -23.30 4.46 -0.71
C ALA A 41 -23.88 5.54 0.23
N PHE A 42 -24.31 5.14 1.44
CA PHE A 42 -24.81 6.08 2.45
C PHE A 42 -23.71 7.03 2.96
N ALA A 43 -22.50 6.52 3.17
CA ALA A 43 -21.35 7.29 3.62
C ALA A 43 -20.65 8.08 2.51
N GLY A 44 -21.04 7.90 1.24
CA GLY A 44 -20.37 8.51 0.08
C GLY A 44 -18.94 7.98 -0.16
N VAL A 45 -18.62 6.80 0.36
CA VAL A 45 -17.29 6.18 0.24
C VAL A 45 -17.29 5.20 -0.93
N SER A 46 -16.21 5.19 -1.71
CA SER A 46 -16.01 4.27 -2.84
C SER A 46 -14.73 3.44 -2.63
N ASN A 47 -14.44 2.50 -3.53
CA ASN A 47 -13.23 1.69 -3.43
C ASN A 47 -12.00 2.60 -3.39
N ALA A 48 -11.07 2.32 -2.48
CA ALA A 48 -9.79 3.00 -2.39
C ALA A 48 -8.78 2.36 -3.37
N GLU A 49 -7.88 3.17 -3.92
CA GLU A 49 -6.80 2.71 -4.78
C GLU A 49 -5.66 2.11 -3.96
N TYR A 50 -5.01 1.08 -4.49
CA TYR A 50 -3.81 0.53 -3.89
C TYR A 50 -2.62 1.46 -4.12
N TYR A 51 -1.72 1.50 -3.15
CA TYR A 51 -0.43 2.16 -3.33
C TYR A 51 0.51 1.20 -4.06
N GLU A 52 0.57 1.37 -5.38
CA GLU A 52 1.48 0.62 -6.26
C GLU A 52 2.80 1.35 -6.44
N ILE A 53 3.88 0.58 -6.60
CA ILE A 53 5.20 1.12 -6.92
C ILE A 53 5.29 1.21 -8.45
N PRO A 54 5.67 2.35 -9.04
CA PRO A 54 6.02 2.37 -10.45
C PRO A 54 7.11 1.32 -10.73
N GLU A 55 6.98 0.57 -11.82
CA GLU A 55 7.83 -0.59 -12.10
C GLU A 55 9.34 -0.29 -12.10
N GLY A 56 9.73 0.97 -12.32
CA GLY A 56 11.13 1.42 -12.28
C GLY A 56 11.77 1.49 -10.88
N GLU A 57 10.99 1.50 -9.80
CA GLU A 57 11.48 1.50 -8.41
C GLU A 57 11.60 0.09 -7.81
N LYS A 58 11.22 -0.96 -8.57
CA LYS A 58 11.43 -2.36 -8.17
C LYS A 58 12.88 -2.84 -8.35
N GLU A 59 13.71 -2.10 -9.09
CA GLU A 59 15.13 -2.40 -9.20
C GLU A 59 15.88 -1.90 -7.96
N ALA A 60 16.09 -2.78 -6.99
CA ALA A 60 17.08 -2.56 -5.95
C ALA A 60 18.41 -2.13 -6.61
N PRO A 61 19.06 -1.04 -6.16
CA PRO A 61 20.29 -0.58 -6.79
C PRO A 61 21.33 -1.70 -6.73
N LYS A 62 21.68 -2.27 -7.89
CA LYS A 62 22.73 -3.28 -8.02
C LYS A 62 24.06 -2.63 -7.68
N VAL A 63 24.49 -2.77 -6.44
CA VAL A 63 25.83 -2.35 -6.00
C VAL A 63 26.85 -3.21 -6.75
N LYS A 64 27.53 -2.61 -7.73
CA LYS A 64 28.81 -3.13 -8.23
C LYS A 64 29.88 -2.72 -7.23
N PHE A 65 30.52 -3.71 -6.61
CA PHE A 65 31.82 -3.53 -5.97
C PHE A 65 32.91 -3.46 -7.05
#